data_AF-A0A672NDA2-F1
#
_entry.id   AF-A0A672NDA2-F1
#
_cell.length_a   1.000
_cell.length_b   1.000
_cell.length_c   1.000
_cell.angle_alpha   90.00
_cell.angle_beta   90.00
_cell.angle_gamma   90.00
#
_symmetry.space_group_name_H-M   'P 1'
#
loop_
_entity.id
_entity.type
_entity.pdbx_description
1 polymer ?
#
loop_
_entity_poly.entity_id
_entity_poly.type
_entity_poly.pdbx_seq_one_letter_code
_entity_poly.pdbx_strand_id
1 'polypeptide(L)'
;CAPWVHRNRGAGADEGALVDRTAIINVGGIRYRIPWSTLEEFPLTRLGKLRSCSNAEEILDLCDDYDAHCNEFFFDRSPSAFRSIVTFLAAGKLRLLREMCALSFQEELLYWGVEEASLEWCCLRKLRLRQEEQRERLRLEEEEAELTSPQSCEEAPGVECPEEGRLDGCMHSLRDMVENPHSGIPGKIFACLSVVFVAITAVTLCVSTMPDLREEEERGECSQRCYNIFVLETVCVGWFSLEFLLRFIQTQSKCMFLRTPLNIIDVVAILPYYITLIVDSVSVSDRPAGSGNNYLEKVGLVLRVLRALRIFYVMRLARHSLGLQTLGLTVRRCTREFGLLLLFLCVAMALFSPLVFLAESEMGAKQEFTSIPGSYWWAVISMTTVGYGDMVPRSIPGQVVALSSILSGILLMAFPVTSIFHTFSRSYLELKEEQCRATRHKPDSQDSTKSQNSEDSQDTDSSIHRITETTAVSAHHLWIYKLQKHF
;
A
#
# COMPACT_ATOMS: atom_id res chain seq x y z
N CYS A 1 26.64 -4.98 -26.27
CA CYS A 1 27.64 -5.21 -27.33
C CYS A 1 29.03 -5.11 -26.74
N ALA A 2 29.73 -6.25 -26.63
CA ALA A 2 31.17 -6.32 -26.52
C ALA A 2 31.60 -7.48 -27.43
N PRO A 3 32.54 -7.27 -28.38
CA PRO A 3 32.90 -8.28 -29.35
C PRO A 3 33.79 -9.34 -28.70
N TRP A 4 33.68 -10.57 -29.20
CA TRP A 4 34.64 -11.63 -28.92
C TRP A 4 36.06 -11.14 -29.23
N VAL A 5 36.88 -11.03 -28.20
CA VAL A 5 38.32 -10.78 -28.34
C VAL A 5 38.94 -12.02 -28.96
N HIS A 6 39.35 -11.90 -30.22
CA HIS A 6 40.27 -12.83 -30.87
C HIS A 6 41.50 -13.01 -30.00
N ARG A 7 41.63 -14.19 -29.37
CA ARG A 7 42.93 -14.66 -28.89
C ARG A 7 43.59 -15.44 -30.01
N ASN A 8 44.36 -14.73 -30.83
CA ASN A 8 45.20 -15.32 -31.86
C ASN A 8 46.29 -16.18 -31.19
N ARG A 9 46.21 -17.50 -31.34
CA ARG A 9 47.36 -18.40 -31.31
C ARG A 9 47.34 -19.25 -32.58
N GLY A 10 48.19 -18.83 -33.50
CA GLY A 10 48.93 -19.62 -34.49
C GLY A 10 48.32 -20.87 -35.12
N ALA A 11 48.30 -20.81 -36.46
CA ALA A 11 48.50 -21.89 -37.42
C ALA A 11 47.31 -22.81 -37.72
N GLY A 12 47.00 -22.88 -39.02
CA GLY A 12 45.83 -23.55 -39.57
C GLY A 12 45.77 -25.04 -39.24
N ALA A 13 44.59 -25.47 -38.82
CA ALA A 13 44.17 -26.86 -38.72
C ALA A 13 42.67 -26.92 -39.01
N ASP A 14 42.31 -27.76 -39.99
CA ASP A 14 40.99 -28.26 -40.38
C ASP A 14 39.73 -27.63 -39.75
N GLU A 15 38.94 -26.92 -40.56
CA GLU A 15 37.54 -26.59 -40.24
C GLU A 15 36.68 -27.85 -39.99
N GLY A 16 37.05 -29.00 -40.57
CA GLY A 16 36.35 -30.28 -40.34
C GLY A 16 36.59 -30.91 -38.96
N ALA A 17 37.71 -30.60 -38.28
CA ALA A 17 38.07 -31.18 -36.98
C ALA A 17 37.53 -30.37 -35.78
N LEU A 18 37.12 -29.12 -36.01
CA LEU A 18 36.55 -28.23 -34.98
C LEU A 18 35.06 -28.50 -34.72
N VAL A 19 34.32 -28.97 -35.73
CA VAL A 19 32.88 -29.29 -35.62
C VAL A 19 32.64 -30.40 -34.58
N ASP A 20 33.56 -31.35 -34.46
CA ASP A 20 33.46 -32.47 -33.52
C ASP A 20 33.73 -32.07 -32.05
N ARG A 21 34.19 -30.83 -31.80
CA ARG A 21 34.56 -30.34 -30.46
C ARG A 21 33.58 -29.34 -29.85
N THR A 22 32.57 -28.91 -30.61
CA THR A 22 31.60 -27.90 -30.15
C THR A 22 30.17 -28.34 -30.37
N ALA A 23 29.31 -28.12 -29.38
CA ALA A 23 27.86 -28.24 -29.52
C ALA A 23 27.27 -26.96 -30.11
N ILE A 24 26.29 -27.09 -31.01
CA ILE A 24 25.48 -25.97 -31.51
C ILE A 24 24.16 -25.95 -30.75
N ILE A 25 23.97 -24.94 -29.90
CA ILE A 25 22.77 -24.78 -29.08
C ILE A 25 21.98 -23.58 -29.61
N ASN A 26 20.78 -23.81 -30.11
CA ASN A 26 19.87 -22.79 -30.60
C ASN A 26 18.78 -22.52 -29.56
N VAL A 27 18.75 -21.30 -29.02
CA VAL A 27 17.74 -20.89 -28.03
C VAL A 27 16.91 -19.74 -28.60
N GLY A 28 15.62 -19.99 -28.82
CA GLY A 28 14.67 -19.03 -29.38
C GLY A 28 15.14 -18.41 -30.70
N GLY A 29 15.84 -19.18 -31.53
CA GLY A 29 16.38 -18.76 -32.83
C GLY A 29 17.82 -18.21 -32.80
N ILE A 30 18.43 -18.00 -31.62
CA ILE A 30 19.82 -17.55 -31.50
C ILE A 30 20.74 -18.77 -31.31
N ARG A 31 21.67 -18.96 -32.24
CA ARG A 31 22.66 -20.04 -32.21
C ARG A 31 23.90 -19.68 -31.39
N TYR A 32 24.26 -20.55 -30.46
CA TYR A 32 25.44 -20.49 -29.61
C TYR A 32 26.35 -21.69 -29.92
N ARG A 33 27.65 -21.44 -30.11
CA ARG A 33 28.65 -22.50 -30.23
C ARG A 33 29.39 -22.62 -28.91
N ILE A 34 29.23 -23.77 -28.25
CA ILE A 34 29.79 -24.01 -26.91
C ILE A 34 30.69 -25.25 -26.99
N PRO A 35 31.96 -25.17 -26.54
CA PRO A 35 32.83 -26.34 -26.49
C PRO A 35 32.26 -27.42 -25.55
N TRP A 36 32.36 -28.69 -25.95
CA TRP A 36 31.93 -29.81 -25.09
C TRP A 36 32.63 -29.81 -23.74
N SER A 37 33.90 -29.42 -23.69
CA SER A 37 34.69 -29.28 -22.46
C SER A 37 34.07 -28.32 -21.44
N THR A 38 33.37 -27.27 -21.89
CA THR A 38 32.71 -26.30 -21.01
C THR A 38 31.43 -26.88 -20.42
N LEU A 39 30.71 -27.71 -21.18
CA LEU A 39 29.51 -28.39 -20.69
C LEU A 39 29.85 -29.50 -19.69
N GLU A 40 30.99 -30.17 -19.87
CA GLU A 40 31.51 -31.21 -18.98
C GLU A 40 31.91 -30.67 -17.59
N GLU A 41 32.24 -29.38 -17.46
CA GLU A 41 32.52 -28.74 -16.16
C GLU A 41 31.24 -28.63 -15.29
N PHE A 42 30.07 -28.67 -15.91
CA PHE A 42 28.77 -28.54 -15.24
C PHE A 42 27.81 -29.70 -15.58
N PRO A 43 28.13 -30.95 -15.20
CA PRO A 43 27.44 -32.15 -15.66
C PRO A 43 25.99 -32.27 -15.16
N LEU A 44 25.66 -31.59 -14.06
CA LEU A 44 24.31 -31.59 -13.48
C LEU A 44 23.33 -30.66 -14.22
N THR A 45 23.86 -29.71 -15.01
CA THR A 45 23.03 -28.79 -15.80
C THR A 45 22.36 -29.51 -16.96
N ARG A 46 21.23 -28.99 -17.45
CA ARG A 46 20.52 -29.56 -18.61
C ARG A 46 21.43 -29.71 -19.83
N LEU A 47 22.29 -28.71 -20.08
CA LEU A 47 23.25 -28.75 -21.18
C LEU A 47 24.40 -29.74 -20.95
N GLY A 48 24.85 -29.90 -19.71
CA GLY A 48 25.86 -30.90 -19.35
C GLY A 48 25.40 -32.33 -19.64
N LYS A 49 24.11 -32.61 -19.42
CA LYS A 49 23.50 -33.92 -19.68
C LYS A 49 23.46 -34.30 -21.16
N LEU A 50 23.47 -33.33 -22.09
CA LEU A 50 23.48 -33.60 -23.53
C LEU A 50 24.66 -34.46 -23.97
N ARG A 51 25.82 -34.33 -23.29
CA ARG A 51 27.02 -35.10 -23.61
C ARG A 51 26.89 -36.59 -23.26
N SER A 52 26.09 -36.91 -22.24
CA SER A 52 25.85 -38.29 -21.80
C SER A 52 24.75 -39.00 -22.59
N CYS A 53 23.99 -38.29 -23.41
CA CYS A 53 22.94 -38.87 -24.23
C CYS A 53 23.54 -39.66 -25.40
N SER A 54 23.02 -40.86 -25.62
CA SER A 54 23.49 -41.79 -26.65
C SER A 54 22.47 -42.00 -27.77
N ASN A 55 21.19 -41.79 -27.45
CA ASN A 55 20.07 -42.02 -28.36
C ASN A 55 19.32 -40.70 -28.67
N ALA A 56 18.68 -40.63 -29.83
CA ALA A 56 17.89 -39.45 -30.22
C ALA A 56 16.70 -39.19 -29.28
N GLU A 57 16.09 -40.23 -28.71
CA GLU A 57 15.01 -40.08 -27.71
C GLU A 57 15.52 -39.42 -26.42
N GLU A 58 16.70 -39.80 -25.92
CA GLU A 58 17.31 -39.19 -24.72
C GLU A 58 17.67 -37.72 -24.94
N ILE A 59 17.96 -37.33 -26.19
CA ILE A 59 18.22 -35.94 -26.57
C ILE A 59 16.92 -35.14 -26.54
N LEU A 60 15.84 -35.68 -27.11
CA LEU A 60 14.52 -35.05 -27.15
C LEU A 60 13.86 -34.92 -25.76
N ASP A 61 14.26 -35.73 -24.77
CA ASP A 61 13.87 -35.52 -23.38
C ASP A 61 14.47 -34.24 -22.77
N LEU A 62 15.57 -33.74 -23.34
CA LEU A 62 16.30 -32.58 -22.84
C LEU A 62 16.06 -31.31 -23.66
N CYS A 63 15.89 -31.41 -24.98
CA CYS A 63 15.68 -30.30 -25.91
C CYS A 63 14.38 -30.44 -26.71
N ASP A 64 13.83 -29.33 -27.20
CA ASP A 64 12.54 -29.31 -27.88
C ASP A 64 12.61 -29.84 -29.32
N ASP A 65 13.77 -29.71 -29.97
CA ASP A 65 14.04 -30.29 -31.29
C ASP A 65 15.54 -30.56 -31.48
N TYR A 66 15.90 -31.53 -32.33
CA TYR A 66 17.28 -31.91 -32.62
C TYR A 66 17.51 -32.21 -34.10
N ASP A 67 18.36 -31.41 -34.75
CA ASP A 67 18.77 -31.64 -36.14
C ASP A 67 20.06 -32.46 -36.17
N ALA A 68 19.93 -33.73 -36.54
CA ALA A 68 21.05 -34.67 -36.66
C ALA A 68 22.02 -34.33 -37.81
N HIS A 69 21.57 -33.60 -38.85
CA HIS A 69 22.44 -33.22 -39.96
C HIS A 69 23.39 -32.09 -39.58
N CYS A 70 22.90 -31.12 -38.80
CA CYS A 70 23.68 -29.97 -38.35
C CYS A 70 24.26 -30.15 -36.94
N ASN A 71 23.89 -31.22 -36.23
CA ASN A 71 24.19 -31.43 -34.81
C ASN A 71 23.75 -30.21 -33.96
N GLU A 72 22.53 -29.73 -34.22
CA GLU A 72 21.94 -28.53 -33.63
C GLU A 72 20.83 -28.92 -32.63
N PHE A 73 20.98 -28.47 -31.38
CA PHE A 73 20.01 -28.67 -30.31
C PHE A 73 19.15 -27.41 -30.15
N PHE A 74 17.84 -27.53 -30.29
CA PHE A 74 16.90 -26.41 -30.24
C PHE A 74 16.13 -26.36 -28.91
N PHE A 75 15.99 -25.15 -28.37
CA PHE A 75 15.26 -24.85 -27.14
C PHE A 75 14.33 -23.65 -27.36
N ASP A 76 13.03 -23.82 -27.16
CA ASP A 76 12.02 -22.77 -27.25
C ASP A 76 11.94 -21.96 -25.95
N ARG A 77 13.03 -21.26 -25.64
CA ARG A 77 13.20 -20.47 -24.41
C ARG A 77 13.71 -19.07 -24.71
N SER A 78 13.69 -18.21 -23.69
CA SER A 78 14.11 -16.81 -23.81
C SER A 78 15.62 -16.69 -24.15
N PRO A 79 15.99 -16.16 -25.34
CA PRO A 79 17.40 -16.00 -25.70
C PRO A 79 18.13 -15.01 -24.79
N SER A 80 17.39 -14.02 -24.27
CA SER A 80 17.91 -13.00 -23.37
C SER A 80 18.33 -13.59 -22.02
N ALA A 81 17.55 -14.53 -21.49
CA ALA A 81 17.87 -15.23 -20.24
C ALA A 81 19.06 -16.16 -20.43
N PHE A 82 19.03 -16.95 -21.51
CA PHE A 82 20.08 -17.89 -21.84
C PHE A 82 21.46 -17.24 -22.00
N ARG A 83 21.51 -15.99 -22.46
CA ARG A 83 22.76 -15.22 -22.51
C ARG A 83 23.49 -15.14 -21.16
N SER A 84 22.75 -15.06 -20.06
CA SER A 84 23.33 -15.05 -18.70
C SER A 84 23.85 -16.42 -18.32
N ILE A 85 23.14 -17.48 -18.71
CA ILE A 85 23.53 -18.89 -18.48
C ILE A 85 24.82 -19.20 -19.25
N VAL A 86 24.91 -18.83 -20.53
CA VAL A 86 26.14 -19.02 -21.32
C VAL A 86 27.31 -18.24 -20.75
N THR A 87 27.07 -17.01 -20.27
CA THR A 87 28.12 -16.21 -19.62
C THR A 87 28.61 -16.90 -18.33
N PHE A 88 27.70 -17.51 -17.57
CA PHE A 88 28.06 -18.30 -16.40
C PHE A 88 28.88 -19.54 -16.77
N LEU A 89 28.45 -20.32 -17.77
CA LEU A 89 29.20 -21.49 -18.24
C LEU A 89 30.60 -21.11 -18.74
N ALA A 90 30.76 -19.95 -19.37
CA ALA A 90 32.05 -19.50 -19.91
C ALA A 90 32.98 -18.84 -18.87
N ALA A 91 32.42 -18.09 -17.90
CA ALA A 91 33.21 -17.24 -17.00
C ALA A 91 33.10 -17.65 -15.51
N GLY A 92 32.25 -18.62 -15.17
CA GLY A 92 31.98 -19.06 -13.81
C GLY A 92 31.20 -18.06 -12.93
N LYS A 93 30.72 -16.95 -13.50
CA LYS A 93 30.03 -15.89 -12.75
C LYS A 93 28.62 -15.67 -13.26
N LEU A 94 27.63 -15.96 -12.43
CA LEU A 94 26.22 -15.77 -12.74
C LEU A 94 25.72 -14.45 -12.15
N ARG A 95 25.09 -13.62 -12.98
CA ARG A 95 24.50 -12.33 -12.59
C ARG A 95 23.12 -12.16 -13.20
N LEU A 96 22.24 -11.49 -12.48
CA LEU A 96 20.90 -11.15 -12.96
C LEU A 96 20.98 -9.95 -13.91
N LEU A 97 20.40 -10.07 -15.11
CA LEU A 97 20.25 -8.97 -16.06
C LEU A 97 19.24 -7.93 -15.54
N ARG A 98 19.54 -6.64 -15.75
CA ARG A 98 18.73 -5.52 -15.21
C ARG A 98 17.31 -5.48 -15.77
N GLU A 99 17.12 -5.92 -17.01
CA GLU A 99 15.87 -5.84 -17.76
C GLU A 99 14.94 -7.03 -17.52
N MET A 100 15.44 -8.10 -16.87
CA MET A 100 14.67 -9.32 -16.65
C MET A 100 14.07 -9.36 -15.25
N CYS A 101 12.83 -9.86 -15.16
CA CYS A 101 12.20 -10.13 -13.88
C CYS A 101 12.98 -11.22 -13.12
N ALA A 102 13.23 -11.02 -11.82
CA ALA A 102 13.97 -11.96 -10.99
C ALA A 102 13.29 -13.34 -10.93
N LEU A 103 11.95 -13.36 -10.90
CA LEU A 103 11.14 -14.59 -10.80
C LEU A 103 11.17 -15.38 -12.12
N SER A 104 11.00 -14.71 -13.26
CA SER A 104 11.17 -15.33 -14.58
C SER A 104 12.59 -15.87 -14.77
N PHE A 105 13.61 -15.17 -14.26
CA PHE A 105 14.97 -15.70 -14.29
C PHE A 105 15.17 -16.93 -13.40
N GLN A 106 14.44 -17.04 -12.29
CA GLN A 106 14.45 -18.24 -11.45
C GLN A 106 13.93 -19.46 -12.21
N GLU A 107 12.83 -19.31 -12.95
CA GLU A 107 12.28 -20.38 -13.78
C GLU A 107 13.28 -20.84 -14.84
N GLU A 108 14.04 -19.89 -15.41
CA GLU A 108 15.14 -20.21 -16.32
C GLU A 108 16.26 -20.98 -15.63
N LEU A 109 16.71 -20.55 -14.43
CA LEU A 109 17.73 -21.29 -13.67
C LEU A 109 17.30 -22.73 -13.35
N LEU A 110 16.04 -22.91 -12.94
CA LEU A 110 15.44 -24.22 -12.73
C LEU A 110 15.41 -25.06 -14.01
N TYR A 111 14.98 -24.47 -15.13
CA TYR A 111 14.93 -25.15 -16.43
C TYR A 111 16.32 -25.61 -16.87
N TRP A 112 17.33 -24.74 -16.79
CA TRP A 112 18.71 -25.05 -17.19
C TRP A 112 19.48 -25.90 -16.15
N GLY A 113 18.89 -26.15 -14.97
CA GLY A 113 19.50 -26.94 -13.90
C GLY A 113 20.69 -26.24 -13.24
N VAL A 114 20.66 -24.92 -13.15
CA VAL A 114 21.70 -24.10 -12.50
C VAL A 114 21.24 -23.74 -11.09
N GLU A 115 22.05 -24.08 -10.08
CA GLU A 115 21.71 -23.77 -8.70
C GLU A 115 21.70 -22.26 -8.44
N GLU A 116 20.67 -21.79 -7.71
CA GLU A 116 20.55 -20.38 -7.31
C GLU A 116 21.76 -19.89 -6.49
N ALA A 117 22.42 -20.80 -5.75
CA ALA A 117 23.62 -20.50 -4.98
C ALA A 117 24.81 -20.03 -5.84
N SER A 118 24.78 -20.29 -7.15
CA SER A 118 25.80 -19.85 -8.11
C SER A 118 25.74 -18.34 -8.41
N LEU A 119 24.66 -17.66 -8.00
CA LEU A 119 24.52 -16.21 -8.16
C LEU A 119 25.49 -15.44 -7.27
N GLU A 120 26.11 -14.41 -7.83
CA GLU A 120 26.83 -13.39 -7.05
C GLU A 120 25.93 -12.82 -5.94
N TRP A 121 26.51 -12.55 -4.76
CA TRP A 121 25.76 -12.23 -3.54
C TRP A 121 24.73 -11.10 -3.71
N CYS A 122 25.05 -10.05 -4.47
CA CYS A 122 24.12 -8.95 -4.74
C CYS A 122 22.89 -9.38 -5.56
N CYS A 123 23.08 -10.31 -6.51
CA CYS A 123 22.01 -10.85 -7.34
C CYS A 123 21.19 -11.88 -6.56
N LEU A 124 21.86 -12.73 -5.77
CA LEU A 124 21.21 -13.71 -4.90
C LEU A 124 20.32 -13.03 -3.85
N ARG A 125 20.82 -11.97 -3.19
CA ARG A 125 20.02 -11.18 -2.24
C ARG A 125 18.80 -10.56 -2.92
N LYS A 126 18.97 -9.98 -4.12
CA LYS A 126 17.85 -9.40 -4.87
C LYS A 126 16.81 -10.45 -5.27
N LEU A 127 17.24 -11.65 -5.67
CA LEU A 127 16.35 -12.76 -6.00
C LEU A 127 15.54 -13.22 -4.77
N ARG A 128 16.22 -13.50 -3.65
CA ARG A 128 15.56 -13.93 -2.40
C ARG A 128 14.55 -12.91 -1.88
N LEU A 129 14.88 -11.62 -1.90
CA LEU A 129 13.95 -10.56 -1.52
C LEU A 129 12.69 -10.58 -2.38
N ARG A 130 12.81 -10.80 -3.70
CA ARG A 130 11.66 -10.89 -4.61
C ARG A 130 10.82 -12.15 -4.40
N GLN A 131 11.47 -13.27 -4.07
CA GLN A 131 10.76 -14.52 -3.73
C GLN A 131 9.98 -14.36 -2.41
N GLU A 132 10.58 -13.73 -1.39
CA GLU A 132 9.92 -13.44 -0.12
C GLU A 132 8.70 -12.53 -0.34
N GLU A 133 8.85 -11.44 -1.09
CA GLU A 133 7.75 -10.53 -1.46
C GLU A 133 6.61 -11.28 -2.20
N GLN A 134 6.94 -12.20 -3.12
CA GLN A 134 5.93 -12.98 -3.84
C GLN A 134 5.22 -14.00 -2.94
N ARG A 135 5.96 -14.69 -2.07
CA ARG A 135 5.37 -15.65 -1.11
C ARG A 135 4.47 -14.95 -0.10
N GLU A 136 4.85 -13.76 0.36
CA GLU A 136 4.00 -12.96 1.25
C GLU A 136 2.73 -12.52 0.54
N ARG A 137 2.82 -12.07 -0.71
CA ARG A 137 1.64 -11.74 -1.53
C ARG A 137 0.71 -12.94 -1.71
N LEU A 138 1.25 -14.09 -2.09
CA LEU A 138 0.46 -15.31 -2.26
C LEU A 138 -0.22 -15.74 -0.95
N ARG A 139 0.47 -15.65 0.19
CA ARG A 139 -0.14 -15.93 1.50
C ARG A 139 -1.29 -14.98 1.81
N LEU A 140 -1.12 -13.68 1.53
CA LEU A 140 -2.19 -12.70 1.76
C LEU A 140 -3.37 -12.95 0.81
N GLU A 141 -3.11 -13.29 -0.46
CA GLU A 141 -4.14 -13.67 -1.43
C GLU A 141 -4.86 -14.96 -1.05
N GLU A 142 -4.14 -15.98 -0.53
CA GLU A 142 -4.71 -17.22 0.00
C GLU A 142 -5.56 -16.96 1.25
N GLU A 143 -5.07 -16.17 2.21
CA GLU A 143 -5.83 -15.74 3.38
C GLU A 143 -7.12 -15.00 2.95
N GLU A 144 -7.01 -14.08 1.99
CA GLU A 144 -8.15 -13.34 1.42
C GLU A 144 -9.11 -14.25 0.65
N ALA A 145 -8.60 -15.23 -0.10
CA ALA A 145 -9.41 -16.22 -0.83
C ALA A 145 -10.13 -17.17 0.12
N GLU A 146 -9.50 -17.65 1.19
CA GLU A 146 -10.16 -18.43 2.24
C GLU A 146 -11.28 -17.64 2.90
N LEU A 147 -11.05 -16.34 3.16
CA LEU A 147 -12.04 -15.44 3.74
C LEU A 147 -13.23 -15.15 2.81
N THR A 148 -12.98 -15.15 1.50
CA THR A 148 -13.95 -14.78 0.47
C THR A 148 -14.64 -15.99 -0.16
N SER A 149 -14.07 -17.19 -0.02
CA SER A 149 -14.68 -18.42 -0.51
C SER A 149 -15.99 -18.70 0.24
N PRO A 150 -17.12 -18.89 -0.47
CA PRO A 150 -18.27 -19.53 0.14
C PRO A 150 -17.86 -20.97 0.41
N GLN A 151 -17.61 -21.33 1.67
CA GLN A 151 -17.71 -22.72 2.08
C GLN A 151 -19.17 -23.12 1.86
N SER A 152 -19.46 -23.62 0.65
CA SER A 152 -20.59 -24.51 0.44
C SER A 152 -20.45 -25.60 1.49
N CYS A 153 -21.41 -25.67 2.41
CA CYS A 153 -21.61 -26.85 3.21
C CYS A 153 -21.44 -28.07 2.29
N GLU A 154 -20.48 -28.94 2.57
CA GLU A 154 -20.53 -30.31 2.08
C GLU A 154 -21.81 -30.90 2.66
N GLU A 155 -22.92 -30.72 1.94
CA GLU A 155 -24.11 -31.50 2.14
C GLU A 155 -23.74 -32.95 1.82
N ALA A 156 -23.73 -33.76 2.88
CA ALA A 156 -23.91 -35.19 2.74
C ALA A 156 -25.10 -35.44 1.79
N PRO A 157 -24.99 -36.39 0.84
CA PRO A 157 -25.98 -36.52 -0.22
C PRO A 157 -27.32 -36.96 0.36
N GLY A 158 -28.31 -36.04 0.33
CA GLY A 158 -29.72 -36.36 0.44
C GLY A 158 -30.50 -35.61 1.51
N VAL A 159 -30.74 -34.31 1.32
CA VAL A 159 -31.99 -33.65 1.76
C VAL A 159 -32.34 -32.57 0.74
N GLU A 160 -33.43 -32.74 -0.01
CA GLU A 160 -33.98 -31.68 -0.86
C GLU A 160 -34.60 -30.58 0.02
N CYS A 161 -34.00 -29.40 0.06
CA CYS A 161 -34.62 -28.18 0.59
C CYS A 161 -34.97 -27.23 -0.58
N PRO A 162 -36.27 -27.02 -0.89
CA PRO A 162 -36.69 -26.05 -1.89
C PRO A 162 -36.96 -24.70 -1.22
N GLU A 163 -36.10 -23.69 -1.45
CA GLU A 163 -36.39 -22.22 -1.46
C GLU A 163 -35.13 -21.30 -1.37
N GLU A 164 -33.89 -21.82 -1.38
CA GLU A 164 -32.69 -21.00 -1.12
C GLU A 164 -32.17 -20.16 -2.32
N GLY A 165 -32.55 -20.45 -3.56
CA GLY A 165 -31.98 -19.76 -4.74
C GLY A 165 -32.30 -18.27 -4.87
N ARG A 166 -33.36 -17.77 -4.22
CA ARG A 166 -33.83 -16.38 -4.38
C ARG A 166 -33.30 -15.44 -3.30
N LEU A 167 -33.13 -15.95 -2.08
CA LEU A 167 -32.50 -15.24 -0.98
C LEU A 167 -30.99 -15.13 -1.20
N ASP A 168 -30.35 -16.19 -1.71
CA ASP A 168 -28.92 -16.20 -1.98
C ASP A 168 -28.55 -15.25 -3.13
N GLY A 169 -29.36 -15.19 -4.19
CA GLY A 169 -29.21 -14.21 -5.27
C GLY A 169 -29.43 -12.75 -4.82
N CYS A 170 -30.38 -12.51 -3.91
CA CYS A 170 -30.59 -11.19 -3.31
C CYS A 170 -29.41 -10.77 -2.42
N MET A 171 -28.89 -11.70 -1.63
CA MET A 171 -27.75 -11.48 -0.75
C MET A 171 -26.45 -11.24 -1.54
N HIS A 172 -26.25 -11.94 -2.66
CA HIS A 172 -25.16 -11.70 -3.59
C HIS A 172 -25.26 -10.31 -4.24
N SER A 173 -26.46 -9.92 -4.70
CA SER A 173 -26.71 -8.60 -5.29
C SER A 173 -26.50 -7.46 -4.26
N LEU A 174 -26.90 -7.67 -3.01
CA LEU A 174 -26.65 -6.73 -1.91
C LEU A 174 -25.16 -6.65 -1.54
N ARG A 175 -24.43 -7.76 -1.57
CA ARG A 175 -22.97 -7.78 -1.38
C ARG A 175 -22.27 -6.99 -2.46
N ASP A 176 -22.62 -7.23 -3.72
CA ASP A 176 -22.09 -6.49 -4.86
C ASP A 176 -22.44 -4.99 -4.82
N MET A 177 -23.60 -4.61 -4.26
CA MET A 177 -23.97 -3.21 -4.09
C MET A 177 -23.12 -2.50 -3.01
N VAL A 178 -22.82 -3.19 -1.90
CA VAL A 178 -22.17 -2.62 -0.71
C VAL A 178 -20.64 -2.62 -0.82
N GLU A 179 -20.05 -3.67 -1.40
CA GLU A 179 -18.60 -3.84 -1.52
C GLU A 179 -18.04 -3.22 -2.80
N ASN A 180 -18.80 -3.24 -3.89
CA ASN A 180 -18.34 -2.78 -5.21
C ASN A 180 -19.06 -1.49 -5.65
N PRO A 181 -18.46 -0.28 -5.47
CA PRO A 181 -19.05 0.98 -5.94
C PRO A 181 -19.25 1.02 -7.47
N HIS A 182 -18.54 0.14 -8.20
CA HIS A 182 -18.55 0.05 -9.66
C HIS A 182 -19.35 -1.15 -10.20
N SER A 183 -20.13 -1.86 -9.37
CA SER A 183 -20.97 -2.98 -9.82
C SER A 183 -22.19 -2.54 -10.63
N GLY A 184 -22.75 -1.36 -10.34
CA GLY A 184 -23.90 -0.80 -11.05
C GLY A 184 -24.38 0.54 -10.52
N ILE A 185 -25.48 1.06 -11.07
CA ILE A 185 -26.16 2.28 -10.59
C ILE A 185 -26.48 2.23 -9.08
N PRO A 186 -27.03 1.14 -8.50
CA PRO A 186 -27.33 1.12 -7.07
C PRO A 186 -26.08 1.21 -6.19
N GLY A 187 -24.97 0.57 -6.57
CA GLY A 187 -23.70 0.68 -5.86
C GLY A 187 -23.12 2.10 -5.91
N LYS A 188 -23.22 2.79 -7.06
CA LYS A 188 -22.83 4.20 -7.18
C LYS A 188 -23.68 5.12 -6.30
N ILE A 189 -25.00 4.90 -6.26
CA ILE A 189 -25.91 5.67 -5.40
C ILE A 189 -25.57 5.42 -3.93
N PHE A 190 -25.37 4.17 -3.52
CA PHE A 190 -25.01 3.83 -2.16
C PHE A 190 -23.70 4.50 -1.73
N ALA A 191 -22.65 4.39 -2.55
CA ALA A 191 -21.36 5.04 -2.28
C ALA A 191 -21.47 6.57 -2.23
N CYS A 192 -22.28 7.18 -3.11
CA CYS A 192 -22.54 8.62 -3.10
C CYS A 192 -23.25 9.04 -1.80
N LEU A 193 -24.29 8.30 -1.40
CA LEU A 193 -25.00 8.55 -0.15
C LEU A 193 -24.07 8.44 1.06
N SER A 194 -23.22 7.41 1.13
CA SER A 194 -22.22 7.27 2.20
C SER A 194 -21.35 8.51 2.35
N VAL A 195 -20.83 9.05 1.24
CA VAL A 195 -20.00 10.26 1.23
C VAL A 195 -20.79 11.49 1.68
N VAL A 196 -22.05 11.62 1.23
CA VAL A 196 -22.93 12.73 1.62
C VAL A 196 -23.21 12.71 3.12
N PHE A 197 -23.56 11.55 3.71
CA PHE A 197 -23.79 11.45 5.16
C PHE A 197 -22.52 11.75 5.98
N VAL A 198 -21.36 11.34 5.48
CA VAL A 198 -20.07 11.70 6.08
C VAL A 198 -19.81 13.22 6.03
N ALA A 199 -20.14 13.89 4.92
CA ALA A 199 -20.05 15.35 4.82
C ALA A 199 -21.04 16.05 5.77
N ILE A 200 -22.29 15.59 5.83
CA ILE A 200 -23.32 16.14 6.73
C ILE A 200 -22.89 16.02 8.18
N THR A 201 -22.35 14.87 8.60
CA THR A 201 -21.86 14.68 9.97
C THR A 201 -20.67 15.57 10.30
N ALA A 202 -19.74 15.79 9.37
CA ALA A 202 -18.64 16.74 9.57
C ALA A 202 -19.15 18.18 9.77
N VAL A 203 -20.11 18.63 8.95
CA VAL A 203 -20.72 19.96 9.11
C VAL A 203 -21.50 20.06 10.43
N THR A 204 -22.26 19.03 10.79
CA THR A 204 -23.02 18.97 12.04
C THR A 204 -22.10 19.01 13.25
N LEU A 205 -20.94 18.34 13.19
CA LEU A 205 -19.92 18.42 14.23
C LEU A 205 -19.41 19.86 14.38
N CYS A 206 -19.07 20.55 13.28
CA CYS A 206 -18.65 21.95 13.34
C CYS A 206 -19.74 22.85 13.97
N VAL A 207 -20.99 22.70 13.55
CA VAL A 207 -22.11 23.50 14.07
C VAL A 207 -22.35 23.24 15.56
N SER A 208 -22.30 21.97 16.00
CA SER A 208 -22.50 21.61 17.42
C SER A 208 -21.38 22.10 18.35
N THR A 209 -20.23 22.53 17.81
CA THR A 209 -19.16 23.16 18.60
C THR A 209 -19.33 24.68 18.78
N MET A 210 -20.27 25.32 18.07
CA MET A 210 -20.47 26.77 18.14
C MET A 210 -20.97 27.20 19.54
N PRO A 211 -20.44 28.31 20.09
CA PRO A 211 -20.71 28.73 21.47
C PRO A 211 -22.20 29.01 21.72
N ASP A 212 -22.89 29.65 20.77
CA ASP A 212 -24.32 29.97 20.88
C ASP A 212 -25.19 28.74 21.14
N LEU A 213 -24.88 27.61 20.47
CA LEU A 213 -25.60 26.35 20.65
C LEU A 213 -25.23 25.65 21.96
N ARG A 214 -23.98 25.80 22.42
CA ARG A 214 -23.51 25.22 23.69
C ARG A 214 -24.09 25.94 24.90
N GLU A 215 -24.23 27.26 24.82
CA GLU A 215 -24.85 28.07 25.88
C GLU A 215 -26.36 27.79 26.00
N GLU A 216 -27.06 27.56 24.89
CA GLU A 216 -28.47 27.13 24.88
C GLU A 216 -28.64 25.73 25.52
N GLU A 217 -27.74 24.80 25.19
CA GLU A 217 -27.74 23.45 25.76
C GLU A 217 -27.46 23.45 27.27
N GLU A 218 -26.49 24.25 27.74
CA GLU A 218 -26.13 24.37 29.15
C GLU A 218 -27.22 25.05 30.00
N ARG A 219 -28.05 25.92 29.40
CA ARG A 219 -29.22 26.52 30.07
C ARG A 219 -30.42 25.58 30.16
N GLY A 220 -30.40 24.42 29.49
CA GLY A 220 -31.51 23.47 29.45
C GLY A 220 -32.70 23.94 28.60
N GLU A 221 -32.55 25.03 27.85
CA GLU A 221 -33.54 25.52 26.88
C GLU A 221 -33.20 24.90 25.52
N CYS A 222 -33.54 23.63 25.29
CA CYS A 222 -33.29 23.00 23.99
C CYS A 222 -34.21 23.63 22.94
N SER A 223 -33.68 24.63 22.25
CA SER A 223 -34.27 25.30 21.09
C SER A 223 -34.61 24.28 19.99
N GLN A 224 -35.52 24.63 19.08
CA GLN A 224 -35.84 23.82 17.90
C GLN A 224 -34.59 23.41 17.11
N ARG A 225 -33.52 24.22 17.14
CA ARG A 225 -32.23 23.95 16.51
C ARG A 225 -31.48 22.77 17.16
N CYS A 226 -31.47 22.71 18.48
CA CYS A 226 -30.88 21.61 19.27
C CYS A 226 -31.59 20.29 18.94
N TYR A 227 -32.92 20.28 18.88
CA TYR A 227 -33.70 19.11 18.47
C TYR A 227 -33.41 18.69 17.02
N ASN A 228 -33.38 19.64 16.07
CA ASN A 228 -33.08 19.33 14.67
C ASN A 228 -31.68 18.73 14.48
N ILE A 229 -30.67 19.22 15.21
CA ILE A 229 -29.30 18.67 15.20
C ILE A 229 -29.28 17.26 15.77
N PHE A 230 -29.99 17.02 16.88
CA PHE A 230 -30.11 15.68 17.46
C PHE A 230 -30.78 14.69 16.49
N VAL A 231 -31.86 15.09 15.83
CA VAL A 231 -32.54 14.27 14.80
C VAL A 231 -31.59 13.97 13.63
N LEU A 232 -30.88 14.99 13.15
CA LEU A 232 -29.92 14.81 12.06
C LEU A 232 -28.79 13.85 12.44
N GLU A 233 -28.24 13.99 13.64
CA GLU A 233 -27.22 13.08 14.18
C GLU A 233 -27.76 11.64 14.30
N THR A 234 -28.98 11.48 14.81
CA THR A 234 -29.67 10.19 14.92
C THR A 234 -29.80 9.51 13.55
N VAL A 235 -30.23 10.26 12.53
CA VAL A 235 -30.39 9.73 11.16
C VAL A 235 -29.03 9.34 10.57
N CYS A 236 -28.00 10.16 10.75
CA CYS A 236 -26.66 9.87 10.24
C CYS A 236 -26.04 8.63 10.92
N VAL A 237 -26.11 8.55 12.25
CA VAL A 237 -25.63 7.37 12.99
C VAL A 237 -26.44 6.13 12.62
N GLY A 238 -27.76 6.26 12.45
CA GLY A 238 -28.62 5.19 11.96
C GLY A 238 -28.17 4.65 10.59
N TRP A 239 -27.85 5.54 9.65
CA TRP A 239 -27.28 5.17 8.36
C TRP A 239 -25.92 4.46 8.51
N PHE A 240 -25.04 4.95 9.38
CA PHE A 240 -23.72 4.35 9.60
C PHE A 240 -23.80 2.97 10.25
N SER A 241 -24.71 2.81 11.21
CA SER A 241 -25.01 1.52 11.83
C SER A 241 -25.61 0.54 10.80
N LEU A 242 -26.46 1.01 9.90
CA LEU A 242 -26.98 0.20 8.79
C LEU A 242 -25.85 -0.25 7.86
N GLU A 243 -24.98 0.65 7.42
CA GLU A 243 -23.82 0.30 6.58
C GLU A 243 -22.91 -0.72 7.26
N PHE A 244 -22.61 -0.52 8.55
CA PHE A 244 -21.79 -1.44 9.34
C PHE A 244 -22.46 -2.80 9.48
N LEU A 245 -23.76 -2.83 9.78
CA LEU A 245 -24.53 -4.07 9.96
C LEU A 245 -24.63 -4.86 8.64
N LEU A 246 -24.88 -4.19 7.51
CA LEU A 246 -24.92 -4.83 6.20
C LEU A 246 -23.59 -5.51 5.89
N ARG A 247 -22.45 -4.82 6.10
CA ARG A 247 -21.12 -5.40 5.93
C ARG A 247 -20.86 -6.53 6.92
N PHE A 248 -21.22 -6.34 8.18
CA PHE A 248 -21.04 -7.35 9.22
C PHE A 248 -21.80 -8.64 8.92
N ILE A 249 -23.04 -8.55 8.41
CA ILE A 249 -23.83 -9.72 8.01
C ILE A 249 -23.19 -10.43 6.82
N GLN A 250 -22.70 -9.67 5.83
CA GLN A 250 -22.13 -10.22 4.60
C GLN A 250 -20.80 -10.96 4.79
N THR A 251 -19.97 -10.58 5.77
CA THR A 251 -18.67 -11.24 6.00
C THR A 251 -18.81 -12.59 6.71
N GLN A 252 -18.08 -13.61 6.26
CA GLN A 252 -18.10 -14.95 6.87
C GLN A 252 -17.43 -14.98 8.26
N SER A 253 -16.24 -14.40 8.39
CA SER A 253 -15.45 -14.38 9.63
C SER A 253 -15.65 -13.10 10.46
N LYS A 254 -16.67 -13.08 11.31
CA LYS A 254 -17.04 -11.90 12.13
C LYS A 254 -15.88 -11.33 12.95
N CYS A 255 -15.03 -12.20 13.52
CA CYS A 255 -13.92 -11.78 14.38
C CYS A 255 -12.78 -11.15 13.57
N MET A 256 -12.51 -11.65 12.37
CA MET A 256 -11.49 -11.07 11.51
C MET A 256 -11.96 -9.73 10.96
N PHE A 257 -13.23 -9.64 10.55
CA PHE A 257 -13.86 -8.39 10.13
C PHE A 257 -13.70 -7.27 11.16
N LEU A 258 -13.93 -7.56 12.45
CA LEU A 258 -13.80 -6.58 13.53
C LEU A 258 -12.35 -6.15 13.80
N ARG A 259 -11.35 -6.93 13.39
CA ARG A 259 -9.93 -6.59 13.53
C ARG A 259 -9.39 -5.73 12.39
N THR A 260 -10.13 -5.58 11.30
CA THR A 260 -9.72 -4.74 10.16
C THR A 260 -9.77 -3.25 10.55
N PRO A 261 -8.69 -2.46 10.31
CA PRO A 261 -8.58 -1.09 10.83
C PRO A 261 -9.69 -0.15 10.34
N LEU A 262 -10.16 -0.31 9.10
CA LEU A 262 -11.28 0.48 8.57
C LEU A 262 -12.61 0.18 9.28
N ASN A 263 -12.81 -1.06 9.72
CA ASN A 263 -14.02 -1.47 10.44
C ASN A 263 -13.96 -1.04 11.91
N ILE A 264 -12.77 -1.01 12.52
CA ILE A 264 -12.57 -0.41 13.85
C ILE A 264 -12.95 1.07 13.82
N ILE A 265 -12.55 1.82 12.78
CA ILE A 265 -12.93 3.23 12.62
C ILE A 265 -14.46 3.38 12.53
N ASP A 266 -15.15 2.50 11.79
CA ASP A 266 -16.62 2.53 11.70
C ASP A 266 -17.29 2.29 13.07
N VAL A 267 -16.79 1.33 13.86
CA VAL A 267 -17.31 1.04 15.22
C VAL A 267 -17.06 2.21 16.16
N VAL A 268 -15.82 2.71 16.21
CA VAL A 268 -15.44 3.84 17.07
C VAL A 268 -16.20 5.11 16.69
N ALA A 269 -16.59 5.26 15.43
CA ALA A 269 -17.45 6.36 15.00
C ALA A 269 -18.89 6.23 15.50
N ILE A 270 -19.53 5.05 15.52
CA ILE A 270 -20.92 4.99 16.02
C ILE A 270 -21.02 4.94 17.56
N LEU A 271 -19.95 4.49 18.23
CA LEU A 271 -19.94 4.21 19.67
C LEU A 271 -20.31 5.42 20.56
N PRO A 272 -19.81 6.65 20.35
CA PRO A 272 -20.10 7.77 21.24
C PRO A 272 -21.59 8.09 21.37
N TYR A 273 -22.35 7.94 20.28
CA TYR A 273 -23.79 8.21 20.27
C TYR A 273 -24.55 7.18 21.11
N TYR A 274 -24.28 5.89 20.89
CA TYR A 274 -24.93 4.81 21.66
C TYR A 274 -24.54 4.83 23.13
N ILE A 275 -23.28 5.11 23.48
CA ILE A 275 -22.87 5.26 24.88
C ILE A 275 -23.61 6.45 25.53
N THR A 276 -23.73 7.58 24.83
CA THR A 276 -24.46 8.76 25.35
C THR A 276 -25.92 8.40 25.65
N LEU A 277 -26.62 7.73 24.72
CA LEU A 277 -28.00 7.28 24.94
C LEU A 277 -28.14 6.33 26.14
N ILE A 278 -27.20 5.39 26.30
CA ILE A 278 -27.21 4.44 27.42
C ILE A 278 -27.00 5.20 28.74
N VAL A 279 -26.02 6.11 28.80
CA VAL A 279 -25.74 6.92 30.00
C VAL A 279 -26.94 7.80 30.37
N ASP A 280 -27.57 8.45 29.38
CA ASP A 280 -28.76 9.28 29.61
C ASP A 280 -29.93 8.44 30.14
N SER A 281 -30.18 7.26 29.56
CA SER A 281 -31.26 6.37 30.03
C SER A 281 -31.04 5.83 31.45
N VAL A 282 -29.80 5.49 31.82
CA VAL A 282 -29.45 5.01 33.16
C VAL A 282 -29.56 6.13 34.20
N SER A 283 -29.15 7.35 33.85
CA SER A 283 -29.21 8.52 34.75
C SER A 283 -30.64 8.95 35.12
N VAL A 284 -31.63 8.59 34.30
CA VAL A 284 -33.06 8.85 34.55
C VAL A 284 -33.66 7.81 35.50
N SER A 285 -33.15 6.57 35.52
CA SER A 285 -33.69 5.47 36.33
C SER A 285 -33.17 5.44 37.77
N ASP A 286 -31.93 5.86 38.02
CA ASP A 286 -31.31 5.88 39.36
C ASP A 286 -31.07 7.32 39.84
N ARG A 287 -32.06 7.91 40.52
CA ARG A 287 -31.84 9.07 41.41
C ARG A 287 -31.74 8.60 42.87
N PRO A 288 -30.60 8.07 43.35
CA PRO A 288 -30.39 7.91 44.78
C PRO A 288 -30.08 9.28 45.40
N ALA A 289 -31.01 9.76 46.22
CA ALA A 289 -30.82 10.95 47.04
C ALA A 289 -29.65 10.74 48.01
N GLY A 290 -28.50 11.38 47.77
CA GLY A 290 -27.45 11.51 48.81
C GLY A 290 -25.98 11.52 48.36
N SER A 291 -25.65 11.21 47.10
CA SER A 291 -24.24 11.19 46.64
C SER A 291 -24.08 11.84 45.24
N GLY A 292 -24.73 12.99 45.05
CA GLY A 292 -24.99 13.58 43.73
C GLY A 292 -23.81 14.27 43.05
N ASN A 293 -22.93 14.96 43.78
CA ASN A 293 -21.93 15.82 43.11
C ASN A 293 -20.82 15.04 42.42
N ASN A 294 -20.21 14.06 43.10
CA ASN A 294 -19.05 13.35 42.54
C ASN A 294 -19.42 12.40 41.39
N TYR A 295 -20.66 11.89 41.35
CA TYR A 295 -21.13 11.02 40.27
C TYR A 295 -21.58 11.84 39.06
N LEU A 296 -22.36 12.90 39.26
CA LEU A 296 -22.79 13.78 38.17
C LEU A 296 -21.62 14.52 37.52
N GLU A 297 -20.61 14.96 38.29
CA GLU A 297 -19.40 15.55 37.72
C GLU A 297 -18.60 14.53 36.88
N LYS A 298 -18.49 13.28 37.35
CA LYS A 298 -17.83 12.21 36.59
C LYS A 298 -18.60 11.86 35.32
N VAL A 299 -19.92 11.76 35.38
CA VAL A 299 -20.77 11.54 34.19
C VAL A 299 -20.67 12.71 33.22
N GLY A 300 -20.68 13.95 33.70
CA GLY A 300 -20.47 15.14 32.87
C GLY A 300 -19.10 15.19 32.18
N LEU A 301 -18.04 14.78 32.87
CA LEU A 301 -16.71 14.62 32.27
C LEU A 301 -16.69 13.53 31.18
N VAL A 302 -17.32 12.39 31.44
CA VAL A 302 -17.43 11.30 30.46
C VAL A 302 -18.21 11.75 29.23
N LEU A 303 -19.36 12.39 29.40
CA LEU A 303 -20.16 12.94 28.29
C LEU A 303 -19.38 13.99 27.48
N ARG A 304 -18.56 14.83 28.14
CA ARG A 304 -17.68 15.80 27.47
C ARG A 304 -16.60 15.11 26.62
N VAL A 305 -16.01 14.02 27.13
CA VAL A 305 -15.05 13.21 26.37
C VAL A 305 -15.75 12.52 25.20
N LEU A 306 -16.89 11.87 25.41
CA LEU A 306 -17.67 11.21 24.34
C LEU A 306 -18.06 12.19 23.23
N ARG A 307 -18.40 13.44 23.58
CA ARG A 307 -18.64 14.51 22.61
C ARG A 307 -17.40 14.82 21.76
N ALA A 308 -16.21 14.84 22.36
CA ALA A 308 -14.95 15.00 21.62
C ALA A 308 -14.63 13.79 20.72
N LEU A 309 -14.98 12.56 21.14
CA LEU A 309 -14.80 11.35 20.32
C LEU A 309 -15.63 11.39 19.02
N ARG A 310 -16.64 12.26 18.90
CA ARG A 310 -17.37 12.46 17.62
C ARG A 310 -16.46 12.93 16.49
N ILE A 311 -15.26 13.46 16.78
CA ILE A 311 -14.24 13.75 15.76
C ILE A 311 -13.86 12.49 14.94
N PHE A 312 -13.98 11.29 15.52
CA PHE A 312 -13.74 10.03 14.81
C PHE A 312 -14.73 9.80 13.67
N TYR A 313 -15.85 10.52 13.60
CA TYR A 313 -16.83 10.40 12.51
C TYR A 313 -16.18 10.85 11.20
N VAL A 314 -15.34 11.89 11.27
CA VAL A 314 -14.55 12.42 10.15
C VAL A 314 -13.53 11.38 9.66
N MET A 315 -13.02 10.51 10.53
CA MET A 315 -12.08 9.46 10.12
C MET A 315 -12.71 8.45 9.16
N ARG A 316 -14.05 8.35 9.07
CA ARG A 316 -14.74 7.53 8.06
C ARG A 316 -14.49 8.01 6.62
N LEU A 317 -14.06 9.26 6.41
CA LEU A 317 -13.56 9.70 5.10
C LEU A 317 -12.42 8.81 4.59
N ALA A 318 -11.66 8.17 5.48
CA ALA A 318 -10.60 7.25 5.08
C ALA A 318 -11.13 6.10 4.20
N ARG A 319 -12.35 5.62 4.42
CA ARG A 319 -12.94 4.56 3.57
C ARG A 319 -13.20 5.03 2.14
N HIS A 320 -13.48 6.32 1.97
CA HIS A 320 -13.83 6.91 0.67
C HIS A 320 -12.66 7.61 -0.03
N SER A 321 -11.56 7.84 0.69
CA SER A 321 -10.37 8.53 0.16
C SER A 321 -9.18 7.59 0.10
N LEU A 322 -8.77 7.24 -1.11
CA LEU A 322 -7.52 6.53 -1.38
C LEU A 322 -6.32 7.26 -0.75
N GLY A 323 -6.33 8.60 -0.74
CA GLY A 323 -5.26 9.41 -0.14
C GLY A 323 -5.11 9.18 1.36
N LEU A 324 -6.21 9.09 2.10
CA LEU A 324 -6.19 8.81 3.55
C LEU A 324 -5.79 7.36 3.85
N GLN A 325 -6.22 6.40 3.03
CA GLN A 325 -5.80 4.99 3.16
C GLN A 325 -4.29 4.87 2.92
N THR A 326 -3.80 5.55 1.88
CA THR A 326 -2.38 5.62 1.56
C THR A 326 -1.60 6.26 2.71
N LEU A 327 -2.11 7.34 3.30
CA LEU A 327 -1.49 7.99 4.44
C LEU A 327 -1.36 7.03 5.63
N GLY A 328 -2.45 6.31 5.98
CA GLY A 328 -2.43 5.32 7.06
C GLY A 328 -1.44 4.17 6.82
N LEU A 329 -1.42 3.64 5.60
CA LEU A 329 -0.45 2.61 5.19
C LEU A 329 0.98 3.12 5.25
N THR A 330 1.20 4.36 4.81
CA THR A 330 2.51 5.03 4.85
C THR A 330 2.98 5.20 6.29
N VAL A 331 2.11 5.64 7.20
CA VAL A 331 2.44 5.77 8.63
C VAL A 331 2.87 4.41 9.20
N ARG A 332 2.12 3.35 8.92
CA ARG A 332 2.47 1.98 9.35
C ARG A 332 3.84 1.58 8.82
N ARG A 333 4.09 1.75 7.51
CA ARG A 333 5.37 1.42 6.86
C ARG A 333 6.53 2.28 7.37
N CYS A 334 6.28 3.55 7.70
CA CYS A 334 7.28 4.51 8.18
C CYS A 334 7.37 4.58 9.71
N THR A 335 6.76 3.66 10.47
CA THR A 335 6.73 3.74 11.95
C THR A 335 8.13 3.87 12.54
N ARG A 336 9.13 3.18 11.96
CA ARG A 336 10.54 3.30 12.36
C ARG A 336 11.10 4.71 12.10
N GLU A 337 10.82 5.29 10.92
CA GLU A 337 11.28 6.63 10.55
C GLU A 337 10.61 7.72 11.41
N PHE A 338 9.30 7.59 11.67
CA PHE A 338 8.58 8.44 12.62
C PHE A 338 9.12 8.32 14.05
N GLY A 339 9.45 7.10 14.48
CA GLY A 339 10.08 6.85 15.78
C GLY A 339 11.45 7.51 15.89
N LEU A 340 12.28 7.44 14.84
CA LEU A 340 13.56 8.13 14.78
C LEU A 340 13.41 9.65 14.79
N LEU A 341 12.43 10.19 14.04
CA LEU A 341 12.12 11.62 14.05
C LEU A 341 11.73 12.11 15.46
N LEU A 342 10.82 11.39 16.12
CA LEU A 342 10.40 11.71 17.48
C LEU A 342 11.57 11.60 18.48
N LEU A 343 12.42 10.58 18.34
CA LEU A 343 13.62 10.41 19.17
C LEU A 343 14.57 11.61 19.02
N PHE A 344 14.87 12.03 17.79
CA PHE A 344 15.75 13.18 17.56
C PHE A 344 15.15 14.49 18.08
N LEU A 345 13.84 14.69 17.91
CA LEU A 345 13.15 15.82 18.49
C LEU A 345 13.24 15.82 20.02
N CYS A 346 13.01 14.67 20.68
CA CYS A 346 13.14 14.53 22.12
C CYS A 346 14.55 14.82 22.64
N VAL A 347 15.58 14.28 21.97
CA VAL A 347 16.98 14.55 22.32
C VAL A 347 17.29 16.05 22.18
N ALA A 348 16.88 16.67 21.07
CA ALA A 348 17.12 18.09 20.84
C ALA A 348 16.37 18.97 21.85
N MET A 349 15.11 18.65 22.19
CA MET A 349 14.38 19.34 23.25
C MET A 349 15.09 19.23 24.60
N ALA A 350 15.57 18.03 24.95
CA ALA A 350 16.30 17.81 26.21
C ALA A 350 17.64 18.55 26.26
N LEU A 351 18.25 18.86 25.11
CA LEU A 351 19.51 19.61 25.01
C LEU A 351 19.30 21.13 24.97
N PHE A 352 18.48 21.63 24.04
CA PHE A 352 18.34 23.08 23.80
C PHE A 352 17.48 23.80 24.83
N SER A 353 16.52 23.11 25.45
CA SER A 353 15.59 23.75 26.39
C SER A 353 16.25 24.13 27.72
N PRO A 354 17.10 23.29 28.35
CA PRO A 354 17.89 23.72 29.49
C PRO A 354 18.90 24.82 29.14
N LEU A 355 19.49 24.79 27.94
CA LEU A 355 20.46 25.80 27.50
C LEU A 355 19.84 27.19 27.34
N VAL A 356 18.66 27.29 26.72
CA VAL A 356 17.96 28.57 26.59
C VAL A 356 17.44 29.05 27.94
N PHE A 357 16.96 28.13 28.78
CA PHE A 357 16.50 28.45 30.13
C PHE A 357 17.63 29.07 30.95
N LEU A 358 18.82 28.46 30.94
CA LEU A 358 19.99 28.97 31.67
C LEU A 358 20.46 30.33 31.11
N ALA A 359 20.51 30.47 29.78
CA ALA A 359 20.93 31.71 29.15
C ALA A 359 19.99 32.88 29.49
N GLU A 360 18.68 32.64 29.52
CA GLU A 360 17.68 33.66 29.85
C GLU A 360 17.49 33.84 31.36
N SER A 361 17.74 32.82 32.19
CA SER A 361 17.64 32.95 33.65
C SER A 361 18.76 33.79 34.24
N GLU A 362 19.98 33.68 33.69
CA GLU A 362 21.17 34.38 34.19
C GLU A 362 21.34 35.78 33.57
N MET A 363 20.92 35.99 32.32
CA MET A 363 21.14 37.25 31.58
C MET A 363 19.87 37.94 31.06
N GLY A 364 18.68 37.37 31.27
CA GLY A 364 17.42 37.91 30.78
C GLY A 364 16.77 38.92 31.72
N ALA A 365 16.23 40.02 31.17
CA ALA A 365 15.53 41.05 31.95
C ALA A 365 14.05 40.71 32.26
N LYS A 366 13.48 39.70 31.60
CA LYS A 366 12.11 39.18 31.83
C LYS A 366 12.13 37.66 31.91
N GLN A 367 11.52 37.09 32.95
CA GLN A 367 11.36 35.65 33.12
C GLN A 367 10.18 35.13 32.28
N GLU A 368 10.29 35.16 30.95
CA GLU A 368 9.35 34.43 30.08
C GLU A 368 9.59 32.91 30.19
N PHE A 369 10.83 32.50 30.42
CA PHE A 369 11.24 31.11 30.66
C PHE A 369 11.16 30.78 32.15
N THR A 370 10.00 30.31 32.61
CA THR A 370 9.75 30.01 34.04
C THR A 370 10.30 28.67 34.50
N SER A 371 10.38 27.68 33.61
CA SER A 371 10.84 26.33 33.92
C SER A 371 11.39 25.61 32.68
N ILE A 372 12.19 24.56 32.91
CA ILE A 372 12.70 23.72 31.82
C ILE A 372 11.56 23.08 31.01
N PRO A 373 10.50 22.48 31.63
CA PRO A 373 9.36 21.97 30.88
C PRO A 373 8.59 23.06 30.11
N GLY A 374 8.49 24.28 30.66
CA GLY A 374 7.95 25.42 29.92
C GLY A 374 8.79 25.79 28.70
N SER A 375 10.11 25.61 28.78
CA SER A 375 11.04 25.86 27.67
C SER A 375 10.94 24.79 26.56
N TYR A 376 10.39 23.60 26.83
CA TYR A 376 10.11 22.60 25.79
C TYR A 376 9.12 23.11 24.75
N TRP A 377 8.10 23.86 25.18
CA TRP A 377 7.14 24.48 24.25
C TRP A 377 7.86 25.37 23.23
N TRP A 378 8.73 26.27 23.72
CA TRP A 378 9.55 27.11 22.86
C TRP A 378 10.47 26.31 21.92
N ALA A 379 11.12 25.25 22.43
CA ALA A 379 12.01 24.43 21.62
C ALA A 379 11.26 23.70 20.49
N VAL A 380 10.08 23.13 20.77
CA VAL A 380 9.24 22.47 19.75
C VAL A 380 8.84 23.45 18.66
N ILE A 381 8.26 24.60 19.01
CA ILE A 381 7.75 25.56 18.02
C ILE A 381 8.88 26.20 17.20
N SER A 382 10.07 26.34 17.78
CA SER A 382 11.25 26.90 17.10
C SER A 382 11.88 25.88 16.16
N MET A 383 12.07 24.63 16.61
CA MET A 383 12.62 23.55 15.80
C MET A 383 11.72 23.14 14.64
N THR A 384 10.39 23.22 14.85
CA THR A 384 9.39 22.96 13.79
C THR A 384 9.14 24.18 12.90
N THR A 385 9.85 25.28 13.12
CA THR A 385 9.74 26.54 12.36
C THR A 385 8.35 27.20 12.38
N VAL A 386 7.52 26.87 13.39
CA VAL A 386 6.19 27.48 13.59
C VAL A 386 6.33 28.90 14.16
N GLY A 387 7.07 29.04 15.27
CA GLY A 387 7.44 30.35 15.82
C GLY A 387 6.28 31.29 16.15
N TYR A 388 5.37 30.90 17.06
CA TYR A 388 4.24 31.75 17.48
C TYR A 388 4.67 33.12 18.05
N GLY A 389 5.87 33.22 18.63
CA GLY A 389 6.42 34.47 19.18
C GLY A 389 5.90 34.83 20.57
N ASP A 390 5.23 33.89 21.24
CA ASP A 390 4.74 33.99 22.62
C ASP A 390 5.87 33.88 23.66
N MET A 391 6.95 33.17 23.33
CA MET A 391 8.19 33.11 24.11
C MET A 391 9.37 33.35 23.19
N VAL A 392 10.26 34.29 23.53
CA VAL A 392 11.45 34.58 22.70
C VAL A 392 12.69 34.90 23.56
N PRO A 393 13.86 34.28 23.29
CA PRO A 393 15.07 34.63 24.01
C PRO A 393 15.52 36.04 23.64
N ARG A 394 15.79 36.87 24.65
CA ARG A 394 16.18 38.27 24.48
C ARG A 394 17.66 38.49 24.73
N SER A 395 18.30 37.62 25.51
CA SER A 395 19.72 37.68 25.79
C SER A 395 20.54 37.29 24.55
N ILE A 396 21.74 37.87 24.41
CA ILE A 396 22.71 37.48 23.37
C ILE A 396 23.02 35.98 23.41
N PRO A 397 23.37 35.36 24.57
CA PRO A 397 23.59 33.91 24.62
C PRO A 397 22.34 33.10 24.26
N GLY A 398 21.15 33.53 24.68
CA GLY A 398 19.89 32.89 24.33
C GLY A 398 19.60 32.95 22.82
N GLN A 399 19.93 34.05 22.16
CA GLN A 399 19.83 34.18 20.70
C GLN A 399 20.80 33.25 19.95
N VAL A 400 22.01 33.05 20.47
CA VAL A 400 22.96 32.08 19.90
C VAL A 400 22.41 30.65 20.04
N VAL A 401 21.87 30.31 21.21
CA VAL A 401 21.21 29.01 21.43
C VAL A 401 20.02 28.85 20.49
N ALA A 402 19.20 29.88 20.31
CA ALA A 402 18.06 29.89 19.39
C ALA A 402 18.48 29.67 17.93
N LEU A 403 19.55 30.35 17.48
CA LEU A 403 20.07 30.14 16.14
C LEU A 403 20.53 28.69 15.94
N SER A 404 21.23 28.13 16.93
CA SER A 404 21.70 26.75 16.89
C SER A 404 20.55 25.72 16.91
N SER A 405 19.50 25.98 17.70
CA SER A 405 18.35 25.07 17.82
C SER A 405 17.49 25.07 16.56
N ILE A 406 17.25 26.23 15.94
CA ILE A 406 16.53 26.35 14.67
C ILE A 406 17.29 25.64 13.55
N LEU A 407 18.60 25.90 13.43
CA LEU A 407 19.43 25.25 12.40
C LEU A 407 19.46 23.73 12.58
N SER A 408 19.62 23.25 13.82
CA SER A 408 19.54 21.83 14.13
C SER A 408 18.16 21.25 13.82
N GLY A 409 17.08 21.96 14.12
CA GLY A 409 15.70 21.53 13.85
C GLY A 409 15.44 21.30 12.36
N ILE A 410 15.83 22.27 11.51
CA ILE A 410 15.69 22.16 10.05
C ILE A 410 16.44 20.92 9.51
N LEU A 411 17.69 20.71 9.96
CA LEU A 411 18.50 19.58 9.53
C LEU A 411 17.91 18.23 9.99
N LEU A 412 17.45 18.15 11.24
CA LEU A 412 16.86 16.93 11.81
C LEU A 412 15.53 16.55 11.15
N MET A 413 14.70 17.55 10.80
CA MET A 413 13.39 17.31 10.17
C MET A 413 13.52 16.94 8.68
N ALA A 414 14.55 17.42 7.98
CA ALA A 414 14.70 17.21 6.53
C ALA A 414 14.81 15.72 6.13
N PHE A 415 15.60 14.92 6.88
CA PHE A 415 15.84 13.52 6.52
C PHE A 415 14.59 12.63 6.66
N PRO A 416 13.88 12.60 7.81
CA PRO A 416 12.68 11.77 7.92
C PRO A 416 11.55 12.21 7.00
N VAL A 417 11.38 13.53 6.79
CA VAL A 417 10.32 14.05 5.89
C VAL A 417 10.52 13.55 4.46
N THR A 418 11.75 13.59 3.93
CA THR A 418 12.03 13.07 2.57
C THR A 418 11.83 11.56 2.47
N SER A 419 12.23 10.79 3.49
CA SER A 419 12.01 9.34 3.55
C SER A 419 10.52 8.97 3.58
N ILE A 420 9.75 9.67 4.42
CA ILE A 420 8.28 9.52 4.51
C ILE A 420 7.63 9.86 3.17
N PHE A 421 8.06 10.94 2.51
CA PHE A 421 7.53 11.32 1.20
C PHE A 421 7.78 10.25 0.12
N HIS A 422 8.99 9.69 0.07
CA HIS A 422 9.29 8.60 -0.87
C HIS A 422 8.44 7.36 -0.61
N THR A 423 8.24 7.00 0.67
CA THR A 423 7.41 5.86 1.04
C THR A 423 5.94 6.11 0.75
N PHE A 424 5.46 7.34 0.93
CA PHE A 424 4.11 7.75 0.54
C PHE A 424 3.92 7.62 -0.96
N SER A 425 4.83 8.18 -1.75
CA SER A 425 4.75 8.13 -3.22
C SER A 425 4.72 6.69 -3.75
N ARG A 426 5.57 5.81 -3.20
CA ARG A 426 5.56 4.38 -3.56
C ARG A 426 4.25 3.71 -3.17
N SER A 427 3.78 3.91 -1.93
CA SER A 427 2.54 3.29 -1.44
C SER A 427 1.31 3.78 -2.21
N TYR A 428 1.31 5.05 -2.64
CA TYR A 428 0.27 5.62 -3.48
C TYR A 428 0.19 4.95 -4.85
N LEU A 429 1.35 4.77 -5.50
CA LEU A 429 1.42 4.12 -6.82
C LEU A 429 1.00 2.64 -6.73
N GLU A 430 1.45 1.92 -5.70
CA GLU A 430 1.06 0.52 -5.46
C GLU A 430 -0.46 0.38 -5.31
N LEU A 431 -1.10 1.16 -4.43
CA LEU A 431 -2.56 1.09 -4.23
C LEU A 431 -3.33 1.53 -5.47
N LYS A 432 -2.83 2.52 -6.22
CA LYS A 432 -3.45 2.96 -7.47
C LYS A 432 -3.41 1.85 -8.53
N GLU A 433 -2.29 1.14 -8.64
CA GLU A 433 -2.18 -0.01 -9.56
C GLU A 433 -3.13 -1.14 -9.16
N GLU A 434 -3.26 -1.45 -7.87
CA GLU A 434 -4.20 -2.45 -7.35
C GLU A 434 -5.65 -2.10 -7.72
N GLN A 435 -6.06 -0.83 -7.55
CA GLN A 435 -7.38 -0.37 -7.99
C GLN A 435 -7.57 -0.49 -9.51
N CYS A 436 -6.55 -0.15 -10.31
CA CYS A 436 -6.60 -0.32 -11.76
C CYS A 436 -6.71 -1.79 -12.18
N ARG A 437 -6.01 -2.71 -11.48
CA ARG A 437 -6.10 -4.16 -11.72
C ARG A 437 -7.46 -4.71 -11.34
N ALA A 438 -8.01 -4.34 -10.19
CA ALA A 438 -9.36 -4.70 -9.77
C ALA A 438 -10.42 -4.22 -10.79
N THR A 439 -10.18 -3.07 -11.43
CA THR A 439 -11.07 -2.57 -12.50
C THR A 439 -10.92 -3.37 -13.81
N ARG A 440 -9.71 -3.85 -14.14
CA ARG A 440 -9.43 -4.63 -15.37
C ARG A 440 -9.84 -6.09 -15.31
N HIS A 441 -9.92 -6.70 -14.13
CA HIS A 441 -10.19 -8.12 -13.98
C HIS A 441 -11.69 -8.49 -14.12
N LYS A 442 -12.57 -7.52 -14.44
CA LYS A 442 -13.92 -7.81 -14.92
C LYS A 442 -13.87 -8.15 -16.41
N PRO A 443 -14.01 -9.42 -16.82
CA PRO A 443 -14.21 -9.73 -18.23
C PRO A 443 -15.56 -9.17 -18.68
N ASP A 444 -15.58 -8.59 -19.87
CA ASP A 444 -16.77 -8.31 -20.67
C ASP A 444 -17.69 -9.54 -20.70
N SER A 445 -18.61 -9.59 -19.75
CA SER A 445 -19.66 -10.62 -19.69
C SER A 445 -20.97 -10.10 -20.28
N GLN A 446 -20.93 -8.96 -20.99
CA GLN A 446 -22.12 -8.30 -21.56
C GLN A 446 -22.04 -7.91 -23.03
N ASP A 447 -20.96 -8.25 -23.77
CA ASP A 447 -20.85 -7.86 -25.19
C ASP A 447 -21.17 -8.98 -26.22
N SER A 448 -21.51 -10.20 -25.78
CA SER A 448 -21.84 -11.29 -26.72
C SER A 448 -23.30 -11.34 -27.21
N THR A 449 -24.16 -10.35 -26.89
CA THR A 449 -25.57 -10.38 -27.34
C THR A 449 -26.00 -9.15 -28.13
N LYS A 450 -25.07 -8.32 -28.61
CA LYS A 450 -25.41 -7.18 -29.48
C LYS A 450 -24.46 -6.98 -30.66
N SER A 451 -23.97 -8.06 -31.24
CA SER A 451 -23.33 -8.05 -32.57
C SER A 451 -24.25 -8.70 -33.61
N GLN A 452 -25.41 -8.09 -33.83
CA GLN A 452 -26.18 -8.21 -35.07
C GLN A 452 -27.05 -6.95 -35.18
N ASN A 453 -26.84 -6.20 -36.25
CA ASN A 453 -27.38 -4.87 -36.57
C ASN A 453 -26.68 -3.67 -35.91
N SER A 454 -25.54 -3.26 -36.47
CA SER A 454 -25.33 -1.89 -37.00
C SER A 454 -23.92 -1.77 -37.59
N GLU A 455 -23.78 -2.10 -38.88
CA GLU A 455 -22.70 -1.55 -39.70
C GLU A 455 -23.03 -0.07 -39.93
N ASP A 456 -22.34 0.82 -39.22
CA ASP A 456 -21.69 2.03 -39.72
C ASP A 456 -21.42 3.02 -38.58
N SER A 457 -20.22 3.60 -38.59
CA SER A 457 -19.80 4.79 -37.82
C SER A 457 -19.29 4.56 -36.38
N GLN A 458 -18.08 4.01 -36.20
CA GLN A 458 -17.32 4.18 -34.95
C GLN A 458 -15.81 3.89 -35.12
N ASP A 459 -15.09 4.73 -35.86
CA ASP A 459 -13.61 4.61 -35.97
C ASP A 459 -12.85 5.91 -35.63
N THR A 460 -13.53 6.92 -35.06
CA THR A 460 -12.91 8.23 -34.78
C THR A 460 -12.70 8.55 -33.29
N ASP A 461 -13.37 7.88 -32.36
CA ASP A 461 -13.31 8.25 -30.93
C ASP A 461 -12.21 7.53 -30.12
N SER A 462 -11.82 6.32 -30.52
CA SER A 462 -10.79 5.53 -29.82
C SER A 462 -9.37 6.09 -29.99
N SER A 463 -9.14 6.82 -31.08
CA SER A 463 -7.84 7.44 -31.38
C SER A 463 -7.64 8.76 -30.60
N ILE A 464 -8.70 9.50 -30.31
CA ILE A 464 -8.60 10.77 -29.59
C ILE A 464 -8.28 10.54 -28.10
N HIS A 465 -8.84 9.50 -27.48
CA HIS A 465 -8.60 9.20 -26.05
C HIS A 465 -7.19 8.66 -25.77
N ARG A 466 -6.56 7.96 -26.72
CA ARG A 466 -5.14 7.54 -26.59
C ARG A 466 -4.15 8.69 -26.76
N ILE A 467 -4.50 9.71 -27.55
CA ILE A 467 -3.65 10.88 -27.80
C ILE A 467 -3.71 11.87 -26.62
N THR A 468 -4.84 11.98 -25.92
CA THR A 468 -4.95 12.82 -24.71
C THR A 468 -4.25 12.23 -23.47
N GLU A 469 -4.24 10.91 -23.29
CA GLU A 469 -3.50 10.28 -22.18
C GLU A 469 -1.98 10.32 -22.36
N THR A 470 -1.49 10.12 -23.59
CA THR A 470 -0.04 10.19 -23.87
C THR A 470 0.53 11.60 -23.77
N THR A 471 -0.27 12.62 -24.09
CA THR A 471 0.14 14.03 -23.95
C THR A 471 0.14 14.52 -22.50
N ALA A 472 -0.78 14.04 -21.65
CA ALA A 472 -0.83 14.38 -20.22
C ALA A 472 0.35 13.80 -19.43
N VAL A 473 0.77 12.56 -19.72
CA VAL A 473 1.92 11.92 -19.07
C VAL A 473 3.24 12.61 -19.45
N SER A 474 3.37 13.04 -20.71
CA SER A 474 4.55 13.77 -21.19
C SER A 474 4.66 15.18 -20.58
N ALA A 475 3.54 15.88 -20.40
CA ALA A 475 3.51 17.19 -19.73
C ALA A 475 3.89 17.10 -18.24
N HIS A 476 3.48 16.04 -17.54
CA HIS A 476 3.81 15.82 -16.13
C HIS A 476 5.30 15.51 -15.92
N HIS A 477 5.90 14.70 -16.81
CA HIS A 477 7.35 14.46 -16.80
C HIS A 477 8.16 15.73 -17.11
N LEU A 478 7.69 16.58 -18.02
CA LEU A 478 8.35 17.84 -18.37
C LEU A 478 8.28 18.88 -17.23
N TRP A 479 7.21 18.86 -16.44
CA TRP A 479 7.04 19.75 -15.28
C TRP A 479 7.95 19.33 -14.11
N ILE A 480 8.06 18.03 -13.82
CA ILE A 480 9.00 17.50 -12.81
C ILE A 480 10.45 17.81 -13.19
N TYR A 481 10.82 17.65 -14.46
CA TYR A 481 12.17 17.94 -14.94
C TYR A 481 12.50 19.45 -14.90
N LYS A 482 11.50 20.33 -15.05
CA LYS A 482 11.67 21.79 -14.89
C LYS A 482 11.77 22.22 -13.43
N LEU A 483 11.07 21.56 -12.50
CA LEU A 483 11.18 21.84 -11.06
C LEU A 483 12.55 21.43 -10.50
N GLN A 484 13.10 20.30 -10.95
CA GLN A 484 14.43 19.82 -10.54
C GLN A 484 15.59 20.66 -11.06
N LYS A 485 15.34 21.60 -11.99
CA LYS A 485 16.35 22.51 -12.55
C LYS A 485 16.30 23.91 -11.90
N HIS A 486 15.32 24.16 -11.03
CA HIS A 486 15.08 25.44 -10.36
C HIS A 486 15.26 25.40 -8.83
N PHE A 487 15.54 24.22 -8.27
CA PHE A 487 16.20 24.01 -6.98
C PHE A 487 17.61 23.51 -7.24
#